data_AF-A0A4V1LMW0-F1
#
_entry.id   AF-A0A4V1LMW0-F1
#
_cell.length_a   1.000
_cell.length_b   1.000
_cell.length_c   1.000
_cell.angle_alpha   90.00
_cell.angle_beta   90.00
_cell.angle_gamma   90.00
#
_symmetry.space_group_name_H-M   'P 1'
#
loop_
_entity.id
_entity.type
_entity.pdbx_description
1 polymer ?
#
loop_
_entity_poly.entity_id
_entity_poly.type
_entity_poly.pdbx_seq_one_letter_code
_entity_poly.pdbx_strand_id
1 'polypeptide(L)'
;MSVKPVQAEVTGASSSSQELKIEGVYDGNEGYGYNFITTHKDDGSEFTMTFQKITDAVLKEFDLDAELFVNQKFEVTYTVVTVVTKDENGFDDETEVYTITHLKAL
;
A
#
# COMPACT_ATOMS: atom_id res chain seq x y z
N MET A 1 -14.24 43.47 23.92
CA MET A 1 -15.02 42.25 23.62
C MET A 1 -15.08 42.14 22.12
N SER A 2 -14.37 41.19 21.52
CA SER A 2 -14.42 40.95 20.09
C SER A 2 -14.57 39.47 19.87
N VAL A 3 -15.68 39.12 19.23
CA VAL A 3 -16.16 37.77 18.98
C VAL A 3 -15.18 36.98 18.11
N LYS A 4 -15.06 35.69 18.42
CA LYS A 4 -14.30 34.69 17.66
C LYS A 4 -14.83 34.62 16.22
N PRO A 5 -13.98 34.48 15.19
CA PRO A 5 -14.37 33.73 14.03
C PRO A 5 -14.18 32.24 14.32
N VAL A 6 -15.29 31.51 14.28
CA VAL A 6 -15.35 30.05 14.18
C VAL A 6 -14.46 29.61 13.01
N GLN A 7 -13.45 28.80 13.31
CA GLN A 7 -12.66 28.14 12.29
C GLN A 7 -13.59 27.12 11.64
N ALA A 8 -13.90 27.34 10.37
CA ALA A 8 -14.66 26.39 9.57
C ALA A 8 -13.93 25.03 9.63
N GLU A 9 -14.58 24.05 10.24
CA GLU A 9 -14.21 22.65 10.12
C GLU A 9 -14.42 22.25 8.67
N VAL A 10 -13.36 22.40 7.88
CA VAL A 10 -13.22 21.63 6.66
C VAL A 10 -13.10 20.18 7.11
N THR A 11 -14.19 19.43 6.94
CA THR A 11 -14.22 17.97 6.96
C THR A 11 -13.40 17.49 5.77
N GLY A 12 -12.07 17.62 5.89
CA GLY A 12 -11.10 17.09 4.95
C GLY A 12 -10.78 15.67 5.36
N ALA A 13 -11.04 14.71 4.48
CA ALA A 13 -10.46 13.38 4.58
C ALA A 13 -8.93 13.53 4.68
N SER A 14 -8.40 13.42 5.89
CA SER A 14 -6.96 13.40 6.15
C SER A 14 -6.40 12.09 5.60
N SER A 15 -6.16 12.05 4.29
CA SER A 15 -5.51 10.93 3.62
C SER A 15 -4.02 11.00 3.97
N SER A 16 -3.65 10.52 5.16
CA SER A 16 -2.24 10.38 5.57
C SER A 16 -1.61 9.27 4.75
N SER A 17 -1.17 9.58 3.53
CA SER A 17 -0.41 8.66 2.69
C SER A 17 1.00 8.54 3.26
N GLN A 18 1.19 7.57 4.15
CA GLN A 18 2.52 7.22 4.67
C GLN A 18 3.27 6.40 3.63
N GLU A 19 4.47 6.85 3.27
CA GLU A 19 5.40 6.07 2.43
C GLU A 19 6.18 5.10 3.34
N LEU A 20 6.07 3.82 3.02
CA LEU A 20 6.69 2.72 3.76
C LEU A 20 7.61 1.93 2.83
N LYS A 21 8.61 1.29 3.43
CA LYS A 21 9.60 0.48 2.72
C LYS A 21 9.77 -0.86 3.39
N ILE A 22 9.78 -1.91 2.58
CA ILE A 22 10.10 -3.28 3.00
C ILE A 22 11.08 -3.90 2.03
N GLU A 23 11.84 -4.88 2.50
CA GLU A 23 12.58 -5.79 1.63
C GLU A 23 11.82 -7.12 1.57
N GLY A 24 11.54 -7.60 0.38
CA GLY A 24 10.79 -8.85 0.22
C GLY A 24 11.14 -9.58 -1.07
N VAL A 25 10.89 -10.88 -1.08
CA VAL A 25 11.01 -11.73 -2.27
C VAL A 25 9.67 -11.74 -2.99
N TYR A 26 9.67 -11.40 -4.28
CA TYR A 26 8.45 -11.43 -5.07
C TYR A 26 7.98 -12.87 -5.29
N ASP A 27 6.76 -13.16 -4.83
CA ASP A 27 6.16 -14.51 -4.85
C ASP A 27 5.16 -14.69 -6.01
N GLY A 28 4.73 -13.58 -6.63
CA GLY A 28 3.88 -13.59 -7.81
C GLY A 28 2.72 -12.58 -7.75
N ASN A 29 2.00 -12.47 -8.86
CA ASN A 29 0.75 -11.72 -8.97
C ASN A 29 -0.40 -12.72 -8.93
N GLU A 30 -1.22 -12.64 -7.91
CA GLU A 30 -2.50 -13.34 -7.87
C GLU A 30 -3.59 -12.31 -8.15
N GLY A 31 -4.74 -12.69 -8.73
CA GLY A 31 -5.75 -11.72 -9.21
C GLY A 31 -6.33 -10.72 -8.19
N TYR A 32 -5.88 -10.77 -6.93
CA TYR A 32 -6.18 -9.84 -5.85
C TYR A 32 -4.98 -8.95 -5.40
N GLY A 33 -3.77 -9.15 -5.95
CA GLY A 33 -2.59 -8.31 -5.66
C GLY A 33 -1.23 -8.96 -5.93
N TYR A 34 -0.18 -8.18 -5.68
CA TYR A 34 1.22 -8.58 -5.80
C TYR A 34 1.74 -9.05 -4.43
N ASN A 35 2.20 -10.30 -4.37
CA ASN A 35 2.65 -10.93 -3.13
C ASN A 35 4.17 -10.84 -2.97
N PHE A 36 4.61 -10.42 -1.78
CA PHE A 36 6.02 -10.37 -1.40
C PHE A 36 6.23 -11.07 -0.06
N ILE A 37 7.14 -12.03 0.00
CA ILE A 37 7.56 -12.67 1.25
C ILE A 37 8.60 -11.76 1.92
N THR A 38 8.26 -11.25 3.10
CA THR A 38 9.09 -10.35 3.91
C THR A 38 9.23 -10.93 5.31
N THR A 39 10.16 -10.42 6.11
CA THR A 39 10.36 -10.85 7.50
C THR A 39 9.95 -9.78 8.50
N HIS A 40 9.36 -10.19 9.62
CA HIS A 40 9.11 -9.31 10.75
C HIS A 40 10.44 -8.87 11.36
N LYS A 41 10.60 -7.57 11.61
CA LYS A 41 11.82 -7.03 12.22
C LYS A 41 12.04 -7.51 13.65
N ASP A 42 10.97 -7.82 14.38
CA ASP A 42 11.02 -8.18 15.79
C ASP A 42 11.43 -9.64 16.05
N ASP A 43 10.88 -10.59 15.28
CA ASP A 43 11.03 -12.03 15.50
C ASP A 43 11.74 -12.76 14.33
N GLY A 44 11.88 -12.10 13.18
CA GLY A 44 12.48 -12.69 11.98
C GLY A 44 11.56 -13.68 11.25
N SER A 45 10.33 -13.89 11.73
CA SER A 45 9.33 -14.72 11.07
C SER A 45 8.92 -14.14 9.71
N GLU A 46 8.81 -15.03 8.72
CA GLU A 46 8.35 -14.70 7.38
C GLU A 46 6.84 -14.46 7.36
N PHE A 47 6.41 -13.44 6.63
CA PHE A 47 5.02 -13.15 6.34
C PHE A 47 4.86 -12.68 4.90
N THR A 48 3.70 -12.95 4.31
CA THR A 48 3.37 -12.47 2.98
C THR A 48 2.72 -11.10 3.07
N MET A 49 3.32 -10.12 2.41
CA MET A 49 2.73 -8.80 2.19
C MET A 49 2.08 -8.77 0.81
N THR A 50 0.78 -8.49 0.76
CA THR A 50 0.02 -8.35 -0.50
C THR A 50 -0.27 -6.89 -0.79
N PHE A 51 0.12 -6.44 -1.98
CA PHE A 51 -0.18 -5.11 -2.48
C PHE A 51 -1.31 -5.16 -3.50
N GLN A 52 -2.42 -4.45 -3.25
CA GLN A 52 -3.59 -4.48 -4.14
C GLN A 52 -3.35 -3.67 -5.42
N LYS A 53 -2.42 -2.70 -5.38
CA LYS A 53 -2.13 -1.80 -6.51
C LYS A 53 -0.64 -1.61 -6.70
N ILE A 54 -0.29 -1.24 -7.92
CA ILE A 54 1.05 -0.84 -8.34
C ILE A 54 0.91 0.34 -9.30
N THR A 55 1.87 1.26 -9.29
CA THR A 55 1.86 2.39 -10.23
C THR A 55 2.35 1.94 -11.61
N ASP A 56 1.79 2.55 -12.66
CA ASP A 56 2.23 2.30 -14.05
C ASP A 56 3.72 2.59 -14.28
N ALA A 57 4.31 3.48 -13.47
CA ALA A 57 5.75 3.77 -13.54
C ALA A 57 6.57 2.52 -13.21
N VAL A 58 6.18 1.80 -12.16
CA VAL A 58 6.87 0.56 -11.75
C VAL A 58 6.64 -0.55 -12.76
N LEU A 59 5.42 -0.74 -13.26
CA LEU A 59 5.13 -1.77 -14.28
C LEU A 59 5.92 -1.59 -15.58
N LYS A 60 6.29 -0.34 -15.93
CA LYS A 60 7.13 -0.06 -17.09
C LYS A 60 8.60 -0.43 -16.88
N GLU A 61 9.06 -0.42 -15.63
CA GLU A 61 10.44 -0.76 -15.27
C GLU A 61 10.58 -2.26 -14.96
N PHE A 62 9.59 -2.81 -14.25
CA PHE A 62 9.51 -4.20 -13.80
C PHE A 62 8.17 -4.78 -14.23
N ASP A 63 8.19 -5.62 -15.27
CA ASP A 63 7.02 -6.34 -15.74
C ASP A 63 6.70 -7.51 -14.77
N LEU A 64 6.06 -7.18 -13.65
CA LEU A 64 5.67 -8.16 -12.63
C LEU A 64 4.52 -9.07 -13.07
N ASP A 65 3.81 -8.71 -14.15
CA ASP A 65 2.82 -9.61 -14.74
C ASP A 65 3.50 -10.79 -15.45
N ALA A 66 4.79 -10.65 -15.79
CA ALA A 66 5.62 -11.76 -16.23
C ALA A 66 6.20 -12.54 -15.04
N GLU A 67 6.25 -13.86 -15.15
CA GLU A 67 6.86 -14.75 -14.13
C GLU A 67 8.40 -14.60 -13.99
N LEU A 68 9.01 -13.65 -14.73
CA LEU A 68 10.46 -13.45 -14.79
C LEU A 68 11.07 -12.98 -13.46
N PHE A 69 10.30 -12.28 -12.64
CA PHE A 69 10.76 -11.69 -11.38
C PHE A 69 10.40 -12.52 -10.15
N VAL A 70 9.67 -13.63 -10.32
CA VAL A 70 9.30 -14.52 -9.23
C VAL A 70 10.56 -15.09 -8.58
N ASN A 71 10.58 -15.18 -7.25
CA ASN A 71 11.74 -15.51 -6.42
C ASN A 71 12.90 -14.47 -6.44
N GLN A 72 12.72 -13.27 -7.01
CA GLN A 72 13.71 -12.19 -6.90
C GLN A 72 13.46 -11.30 -5.69
N LYS A 73 14.54 -10.81 -5.06
CA LYS A 73 14.45 -9.91 -3.90
C LYS A 73 14.39 -8.45 -4.37
N PHE A 74 13.47 -7.70 -3.78
CA PHE A 74 13.28 -6.28 -4.04
C PHE A 74 13.20 -5.47 -2.75
N GLU A 75 13.66 -4.22 -2.82
CA GLU A 75 13.21 -3.16 -1.92
C GLU A 75 11.91 -2.57 -2.50
N VAL A 76 10.80 -2.75 -1.77
CA VAL A 76 9.46 -2.30 -2.15
C VAL A 76 9.13 -1.02 -1.39
N THR A 77 8.92 0.07 -2.12
CA THR A 77 8.37 1.30 -1.58
C THR A 77 6.89 1.37 -1.93
N TYR A 78 6.04 1.63 -0.94
CA TYR A 78 4.60 1.65 -1.11
C TYR A 78 3.93 2.71 -0.24
N THR A 79 2.70 3.05 -0.59
CA THR A 79 1.83 3.91 0.20
C THR A 79 0.60 3.14 0.66
N VAL A 80 0.08 3.51 1.83
CA VAL A 80 -1.17 2.97 2.36
C VAL A 80 -2.21 4.07 2.35
N VAL A 81 -3.38 3.79 1.76
CA VAL A 81 -4.52 4.70 1.73
C VAL A 81 -5.71 4.00 2.35
N THR A 82 -6.22 4.54 3.45
CA THR A 82 -7.48 4.11 4.06
C THR A 82 -8.64 4.68 3.26
N VAL A 83 -9.44 3.81 2.66
CA VAL A 83 -10.65 4.16 1.92
C VAL A 83 -11.84 3.86 2.81
N VAL A 84 -12.62 4.89 3.14
CA VAL A 84 -13.88 4.75 3.87
C VAL A 84 -15.01 4.62 2.86
N THR A 85 -15.68 3.47 2.86
CA THR A 85 -16.87 3.24 2.04
C THR A 85 -18.08 3.01 2.94
N LYS A 86 -19.29 3.32 2.46
CA LYS A 86 -20.51 3.04 3.24
C LYS A 86 -21.10 1.70 2.81
N ASP A 87 -21.38 0.85 3.78
CA ASP A 87 -22.09 -0.40 3.54
C ASP A 87 -23.60 -0.16 3.26
N GLU A 88 -24.34 -1.24 2.97
CA GLU A 88 -25.79 -1.18 2.70
C GLU A 88 -26.62 -0.68 3.88
N ASN A 89 -26.05 -0.66 5.09
CA ASN A 89 -26.70 -0.20 6.32
C ASN A 89 -26.28 1.24 6.70
N GLY A 90 -25.38 1.86 5.92
CA GLY A 90 -24.89 3.22 6.14
C GLY A 90 -23.78 3.33 7.19
N PHE A 91 -23.14 2.23 7.57
CA PHE A 91 -21.94 2.23 8.40
C PHE A 91 -20.69 2.43 7.55
N ASP A 92 -19.71 3.12 8.14
CA ASP A 92 -18.40 3.35 7.53
C ASP A 92 -17.56 2.07 7.64
N ASP A 93 -17.13 1.54 6.50
CA ASP A 93 -16.21 0.43 6.32
C ASP A 93 -14.86 0.99 5.84
N GLU A 94 -13.83 0.82 6.66
CA GLU A 94 -12.46 1.28 6.38
C GLU A 94 -11.64 0.15 5.77
N THR A 95 -11.22 0.31 4.51
CA THR A 95 -10.33 -0.63 3.83
C THR A 95 -8.98 0.01 3.55
N GLU A 96 -7.89 -0.62 3.97
CA GLU A 96 -6.54 -0.19 3.62
C GLU A 96 -6.13 -0.70 2.25
N VAL A 97 -5.72 0.23 1.38
CA VAL A 97 -5.22 -0.09 0.04
C VAL A 97 -3.73 0.18 -0.01
N TYR A 98 -2.95 -0.88 -0.20
CA TYR A 98 -1.50 -0.89 -0.31
C TYR A 98 -1.11 -0.74 -1.78
N THR A 99 -0.41 0.35 -2.10
CA THR A 99 -0.02 0.69 -3.47
C THR A 99 1.49 0.77 -3.60
N ILE A 100 2.10 -0.11 -4.41
CA ILE A 100 3.53 -0.05 -4.72
C ILE A 100 3.81 1.18 -5.60
N THR A 101 4.70 2.05 -5.15
CA THR A 101 5.10 3.27 -5.86
C THR A 101 6.50 3.18 -6.47
N HIS A 102 7.37 2.33 -5.92
CA HIS A 102 8.72 2.10 -6.44
C HIS A 102 9.22 0.69 -6.09
N LEU A 103 9.96 0.07 -7.02
CA LEU A 103 10.68 -1.19 -6.81
C LEU A 103 12.15 -1.02 -7.17
N LYS A 104 12.99 -1.68 -6.39
CA LYS A 104 14.42 -1.75 -6.66
C LYS A 104 14.92 -3.17 -6.43
N ALA A 105 15.41 -3.82 -7.49
CA ALA A 105 16.03 -5.14 -7.40
C ALA A 105 17.31 -5.09 -6.54
N LEU A 106 17.54 -6.14 -5.74
CA LEU A 106 18.67 -6.29 -4.82
C LEU A 106 19.65 -7.39 -5.23
#